data_AF-A0A925H896-F1
#
_entry.id   AF-A0A925H896-F1
#
_cell.length_a   1.000
_cell.length_b   1.000
_cell.length_c   1.000
_cell.angle_alpha   90.00
_cell.angle_beta   90.00
_cell.angle_gamma   90.00
#
_symmetry.space_group_name_H-M   'P 1'
#
loop_
_entity.id
_entity.type
_entity.pdbx_description
1 polymer ?
#
loop_
_entity_poly.entity_id
_entity_poly.type
_entity_poly.pdbx_seq_one_letter_code
_entity_poly.pdbx_strand_id
1 'polypeptide(L)'
;MSKSADESVPRGGNITYLLGVSNNGPDDAANVTVIDQIPENTTFVEATASQGTVSVEGNTLTISFGTIPAFEIATATLVVQVDNDVPRGTTISNTATVASNALDADDSNNSATALTNVTGPFAGDMLISEFRLRGPSGTSDEFIEIYNNIGTDQLVSATDGSAGYAVVASDGVARCTIPNGTRIPNGGHYLCVNSGGYSLDAYPAGNPPIEGGNTSRRTKSPRPVASSPTLRSAGSRALPRPVVAAPSSFGTAIGDATYTADIPDNAGIALFSSSTDFTLANRLDAVGSTSEENSLYKEGAGYPAIAATGLEHSFVRDECGKSGSITTFGTCPVSTPRDTDNNAADFFFVDTSGALTITAQRLGAPGPQNLSSPVQSNSTVTGFLLDTTVNSSAPPNRVRNFGPGPNAAFGTLEIRRRIVNATDQNVVRLRFRVIDITTFPAPAGVADLRPLSSTLLAATVNDPQTCDTAPTPCTVAVLGTTLEEPPTQPNGGGFNSSLSVDTVTLATPIAPGASVNVRFVLGIQQTGDFRFFVNIEALTAEPPPPPPDPEPEPELRPSKPVKGVKPVR
;
A
#
# COMPACT_ATOMS: atom_id res chain seq x y z
N MET A 1 -3.91 43.96 10.07
CA MET A 1 -3.92 42.69 10.82
C MET A 1 -3.32 41.54 10.00
N SER A 2 -3.01 40.41 10.62
CA SER A 2 -2.53 39.17 9.95
C SER A 2 -3.31 37.95 10.44
N LYS A 3 -3.45 36.94 9.57
CA LYS A 3 -4.06 35.65 9.88
C LYS A 3 -3.34 34.55 9.11
N SER A 4 -3.02 33.44 9.77
CA SER A 4 -2.42 32.25 9.15
C SER A 4 -3.01 30.97 9.71
N ALA A 5 -2.87 29.87 8.99
CA ALA A 5 -3.29 28.53 9.38
C ALA A 5 -2.40 27.47 8.70
N ASP A 6 -2.60 26.20 9.06
CA ASP A 6 -2.01 25.07 8.36
C ASP A 6 -2.48 25.03 6.90
N GLU A 7 -1.57 24.75 5.95
CA GLU A 7 -1.91 24.68 4.52
C GLU A 7 -2.86 23.52 4.20
N SER A 8 -2.76 22.42 4.95
CA SER A 8 -3.61 21.25 4.79
C SER A 8 -3.88 20.56 6.12
N VAL A 9 -5.13 20.13 6.32
CA VAL A 9 -5.57 19.39 7.51
C VAL A 9 -6.48 18.24 7.05
N PRO A 10 -6.34 17.01 7.58
CA PRO A 10 -7.25 15.92 7.27
C PRO A 10 -8.66 16.21 7.82
N ARG A 11 -9.69 15.62 7.20
CA ARG A 11 -11.05 15.66 7.77
C ARG A 11 -11.07 15.12 9.21
N GLY A 12 -11.90 15.70 10.07
CA GLY A 12 -11.90 15.45 11.51
C GLY A 12 -10.73 16.07 12.28
N GLY A 13 -9.69 16.57 11.58
CA GLY A 13 -8.53 17.22 12.18
C GLY A 13 -8.81 18.66 12.61
N ASN A 14 -7.92 19.25 13.41
CA ASN A 14 -8.07 20.62 13.89
C ASN A 14 -7.27 21.60 13.03
N ILE A 15 -7.91 22.69 12.60
CA ILE A 15 -7.24 23.86 12.01
C ILE A 15 -6.95 24.85 13.14
N THR A 16 -5.68 25.26 13.26
CA THR A 16 -5.30 26.33 14.18
C THR A 16 -5.06 27.63 13.43
N TYR A 17 -5.94 28.61 13.60
CA TYR A 17 -5.75 29.95 13.09
C TYR A 17 -4.98 30.80 14.10
N LEU A 18 -3.90 31.44 13.63
CA LEU A 18 -3.13 32.43 14.40
C LEU A 18 -3.47 33.82 13.89
N LEU A 19 -3.99 34.67 14.77
CA LEU A 19 -4.36 36.06 14.47
C LEU A 19 -3.37 37.02 15.14
N GLY A 20 -2.95 38.05 14.40
CA GLY A 20 -2.11 39.14 14.90
C GLY A 20 -2.71 40.49 14.57
N VAL A 21 -2.86 41.35 15.57
CA VAL A 21 -3.29 42.74 15.41
C VAL A 21 -2.18 43.65 15.92
N SER A 22 -1.58 44.42 15.02
CA SER A 22 -0.53 45.37 15.34
C SER A 22 -1.06 46.80 15.23
N ASN A 23 -0.75 47.62 16.23
CA ASN A 23 -0.97 49.05 16.17
C ASN A 23 0.29 49.74 15.60
N ASN A 24 0.25 50.13 14.33
CA ASN A 24 1.37 50.80 13.67
C ASN A 24 1.37 52.33 13.86
N GLY A 25 0.34 52.88 14.51
CA GLY A 25 0.19 54.30 14.76
C GLY A 25 1.04 54.78 15.94
N PRO A 26 1.33 56.09 16.01
CA PRO A 26 2.06 56.69 17.13
C PRO A 26 1.22 56.81 18.41
N ASP A 27 -0.10 56.62 18.32
CA ASP A 27 -1.05 56.71 19.44
C ASP A 27 -1.59 55.32 19.82
N ASP A 28 -2.05 55.16 21.06
CA ASP A 28 -2.68 53.92 21.53
C ASP A 28 -4.01 53.65 20.82
N ALA A 29 -4.22 52.41 20.36
CA ALA A 29 -5.48 51.96 19.77
C ALA A 29 -6.43 51.49 20.88
N ALA A 30 -7.47 52.26 21.16
CA ALA A 30 -8.45 51.94 22.20
C ALA A 30 -9.60 51.07 21.66
N ASN A 31 -10.13 50.18 22.52
CA ASN A 31 -11.27 49.31 22.25
C ASN A 31 -11.13 48.49 20.96
N VAL A 32 -9.95 47.88 20.77
CA VAL A 32 -9.69 47.01 19.63
C VAL A 32 -10.50 45.73 19.73
N THR A 33 -11.29 45.46 18.69
CA THR A 33 -12.16 44.28 18.60
C THR A 33 -11.94 43.57 17.27
N VAL A 34 -11.77 42.26 17.31
CA VAL A 34 -11.77 41.39 16.13
C VAL A 34 -13.10 40.65 16.05
N ILE A 35 -13.69 40.63 14.86
CA ILE A 35 -14.83 39.79 14.50
C ILE A 35 -14.36 38.77 13.47
N ASP A 36 -14.62 37.50 13.76
CA ASP A 36 -14.22 36.36 12.93
C ASP A 36 -15.39 35.37 12.85
N GLN A 37 -15.68 34.83 11.67
CA GLN A 37 -16.76 33.86 11.49
C GLN A 37 -16.18 32.44 11.56
N ILE A 38 -16.79 31.58 12.36
CA ILE A 38 -16.47 30.15 12.34
C ILE A 38 -16.77 29.63 10.92
N PRO A 39 -15.75 29.13 10.19
CA PRO A 39 -15.91 28.81 8.78
C PRO A 39 -16.81 27.59 8.58
N GLU A 40 -17.48 27.52 7.43
CA GLU A 40 -18.30 26.35 7.06
C GLU A 40 -17.47 25.06 7.00
N ASN A 41 -18.13 23.92 7.19
CA ASN A 41 -17.51 22.59 7.31
C ASN A 41 -16.55 22.46 8.49
N THR A 42 -16.75 23.29 9.52
CA THR A 42 -16.00 23.19 10.76
C THR A 42 -16.88 23.40 11.98
N THR A 43 -16.45 22.82 13.09
CA THR A 43 -17.04 23.01 14.42
C THR A 43 -16.06 23.76 15.31
N PHE A 44 -16.52 24.77 16.05
CA PHE A 44 -15.68 25.51 17.00
C PHE A 44 -15.16 24.59 18.13
N VAL A 45 -13.86 24.65 18.42
CA VAL A 45 -13.23 23.90 19.51
C VAL A 45 -12.86 24.84 20.66
N GLU A 46 -11.98 25.81 20.39
CA GLU A 46 -11.54 26.77 21.39
C GLU A 46 -10.98 28.04 20.75
N ALA A 47 -10.88 29.12 21.54
CA ALA A 47 -10.16 30.31 21.15
C ALA A 47 -9.54 30.98 22.38
N THR A 48 -8.35 31.55 22.20
CA THR A 48 -7.64 32.27 23.27
C THR A 48 -7.09 33.59 22.74
N ALA A 49 -6.89 34.56 23.64
CA ALA A 49 -6.31 35.86 23.31
C ALA A 49 -5.17 36.19 24.29
N SER A 50 -4.15 36.90 23.81
CA SER A 50 -3.02 37.34 24.64
C SER A 50 -3.45 38.35 25.71
N GLN A 51 -4.55 39.06 25.49
CA GLN A 51 -5.16 40.02 26.40
C GLN A 51 -6.65 40.16 26.14
N GLY A 52 -7.36 40.70 27.13
CA GLY A 52 -8.79 40.99 27.01
C GLY A 52 -9.67 39.74 27.10
N THR A 53 -10.75 39.70 26.31
CA THR A 53 -11.77 38.65 26.40
C THR A 53 -12.12 38.06 25.04
N VAL A 54 -12.52 36.79 25.05
CA VAL A 54 -13.02 36.07 23.87
C VAL A 54 -14.44 35.61 24.15
N SER A 55 -15.35 35.79 23.18
CA SER A 55 -16.72 35.30 23.24
C SER A 55 -17.16 34.75 21.89
N VAL A 56 -17.96 33.69 21.90
CA VAL A 56 -18.55 33.09 20.70
C VAL A 56 -20.08 33.09 20.86
N GLU A 57 -20.78 33.68 19.90
CA GLU A 57 -22.24 33.67 19.82
C GLU A 57 -22.66 33.19 18.43
N GLY A 58 -23.38 32.06 18.38
CA GLY A 58 -23.61 31.36 17.11
C GLY A 58 -22.30 31.00 16.43
N ASN A 59 -22.12 31.43 15.17
CA ASN A 59 -20.89 31.22 14.40
C ASN A 59 -19.98 32.46 14.41
N THR A 60 -20.22 33.45 15.28
CA THR A 60 -19.39 34.66 15.34
C THR A 60 -18.49 34.64 16.57
N LEU A 61 -17.18 34.58 16.34
CA LEU A 61 -16.13 34.82 17.33
C LEU A 61 -15.89 36.33 17.44
N THR A 62 -15.95 36.84 18.67
CA THR A 62 -15.58 38.22 19.00
C THR A 62 -14.42 38.20 19.99
N ILE A 63 -13.32 38.85 19.64
CA ILE A 63 -12.16 39.03 20.52
C ILE A 63 -12.05 40.51 20.85
N SER A 64 -12.18 40.86 22.12
CA SER A 64 -11.97 42.23 22.60
C SER A 64 -10.58 42.33 23.23
N PHE A 65 -9.62 42.92 22.52
CA PHE A 65 -8.25 43.09 23.03
C PHE A 65 -8.12 44.28 24.00
N GLY A 66 -9.11 45.18 24.05
CA GLY A 66 -9.01 46.41 24.85
C GLY A 66 -8.08 47.41 24.19
N THR A 67 -7.15 48.00 24.95
CA THR A 67 -6.16 48.93 24.41
C THR A 67 -4.91 48.18 23.93
N ILE A 68 -4.48 48.46 22.69
CA ILE A 68 -3.18 48.04 22.17
C ILE A 68 -2.29 49.29 22.09
N PRO A 69 -1.20 49.37 22.89
CA PRO A 69 -0.32 50.54 22.88
C PRO A 69 0.31 50.80 21.50
N ALA A 70 0.77 52.03 21.28
CA ALA A 70 1.51 52.39 20.07
C ALA A 70 2.68 51.41 19.80
N PHE A 71 2.77 50.93 18.56
CA PHE A 71 3.79 49.98 18.09
C PHE A 71 3.79 48.59 18.74
N GLU A 72 2.73 48.22 19.45
CA GLU A 72 2.57 46.89 20.07
C GLU A 72 1.69 45.94 19.24
N ILE A 73 1.71 44.66 19.62
CA ILE A 73 0.92 43.59 18.99
C ILE A 73 0.10 42.81 20.03
N ALA A 74 -1.15 42.52 19.70
CA ALA A 74 -1.97 41.53 20.39
C ALA A 74 -2.23 40.33 19.47
N THR A 75 -2.28 39.13 20.05
CA THR A 75 -2.43 37.88 19.30
C THR A 75 -3.58 37.04 19.83
N ALA A 76 -4.19 36.24 18.96
CA ALA A 76 -5.21 35.26 19.35
C ALA A 76 -5.04 33.96 18.57
N THR A 77 -5.52 32.86 19.16
CA THR A 77 -5.69 31.58 18.50
C THR A 77 -7.17 31.26 18.37
N LEU A 78 -7.57 30.69 17.25
CA LEU A 78 -8.86 30.05 17.04
C LEU A 78 -8.61 28.62 16.54
N VAL A 79 -9.15 27.64 17.23
CA VAL A 79 -9.11 26.22 16.84
C VAL A 79 -10.52 25.79 16.43
N VAL A 80 -10.63 25.22 15.25
CA VAL A 80 -11.86 24.60 14.74
C VAL A 80 -11.54 23.19 14.26
N GLN A 81 -12.49 22.28 14.38
CA GLN A 81 -12.39 20.91 13.89
C GLN A 81 -13.04 20.82 12.50
N VAL A 82 -12.36 20.25 11.52
CA VAL A 82 -12.93 19.97 10.19
C VAL A 82 -13.97 18.87 10.31
N ASP A 83 -15.14 19.04 9.72
CA ASP A 83 -16.20 18.04 9.77
C ASP A 83 -15.79 16.76 9.01
N ASN A 84 -16.20 15.58 9.48
CA ASN A 84 -15.81 14.30 8.87
C ASN A 84 -16.51 14.02 7.53
N ASP A 85 -17.67 14.62 7.27
CA ASP A 85 -18.45 14.47 6.04
C ASP A 85 -18.15 15.55 4.98
N VAL A 86 -17.11 16.35 5.20
CA VAL A 86 -16.65 17.37 4.26
C VAL A 86 -16.32 16.75 2.88
N PRO A 87 -16.79 17.36 1.77
CA PRO A 87 -16.51 16.85 0.43
C PRO A 87 -15.02 16.88 0.08
N ARG A 88 -14.59 15.92 -0.75
CA ARG A 88 -13.23 15.90 -1.33
C ARG A 88 -12.96 17.18 -2.11
N GLY A 89 -11.76 17.73 -1.95
CA GLY A 89 -11.31 18.94 -2.66
C GLY A 89 -11.81 20.26 -2.05
N THR A 90 -12.43 20.20 -0.87
CA THR A 90 -12.83 21.41 -0.13
C THR A 90 -11.61 22.20 0.33
N THR A 91 -11.65 23.52 0.12
CA THR A 91 -10.75 24.49 0.74
C THR A 91 -11.54 25.31 1.75
N ILE A 92 -11.16 25.24 3.02
CA ILE A 92 -11.76 26.04 4.10
C ILE A 92 -11.12 27.41 4.08
N SER A 93 -11.95 28.45 4.04
CA SER A 93 -11.54 29.85 4.04
C SER A 93 -12.07 30.53 5.30
N ASN A 94 -11.18 31.15 6.07
CA ASN A 94 -11.56 31.90 7.26
C ASN A 94 -11.06 33.34 7.19
N THR A 95 -11.97 34.30 7.39
CA THR A 95 -11.68 35.74 7.29
C THR A 95 -12.06 36.46 8.57
N ALA A 96 -11.07 37.14 9.15
CA ALA A 96 -11.25 37.99 10.31
C ALA A 96 -11.17 39.47 9.92
N THR A 97 -11.85 40.31 10.68
CA THR A 97 -11.84 41.78 10.55
C THR A 97 -11.56 42.41 11.89
N VAL A 98 -10.81 43.51 11.91
CA VAL A 98 -10.49 44.26 13.14
C VAL A 98 -11.04 45.68 13.05
N ALA A 99 -11.50 46.20 14.18
CA ALA A 99 -11.89 47.60 14.33
C ALA A 99 -11.35 48.15 15.65
N SER A 100 -11.17 49.47 15.73
CA SER A 100 -10.85 50.19 16.96
C SER A 100 -11.60 51.52 17.01
N ASN A 101 -11.63 52.17 18.18
CA ASN A 101 -12.17 53.53 18.30
C ASN A 101 -11.14 54.62 17.97
N ALA A 102 -9.87 54.26 17.76
CA ALA A 102 -8.85 55.18 17.31
C ALA A 102 -8.97 55.41 15.79
N LEU A 103 -8.53 56.57 15.31
CA LEU A 103 -8.50 56.85 13.87
C LEU A 103 -7.45 55.95 13.20
N ASP A 104 -7.91 55.10 12.29
CA ASP A 104 -7.04 54.39 11.35
C ASP A 104 -7.06 55.13 10.01
N ALA A 105 -5.88 55.42 9.48
CA ALA A 105 -5.73 56.07 8.18
C ALA A 105 -5.74 55.08 7.01
N ASP A 106 -5.59 53.77 7.28
CA ASP A 106 -5.52 52.71 6.29
C ASP A 106 -6.39 51.50 6.70
N ASP A 107 -7.68 51.58 6.42
CA ASP A 107 -8.61 50.48 6.66
C ASP A 107 -8.38 49.26 5.75
N SER A 108 -7.56 49.37 4.69
CA SER A 108 -7.36 48.28 3.73
C SER A 108 -6.65 47.08 4.35
N ASN A 109 -5.94 47.27 5.46
CA ASN A 109 -5.23 46.24 6.19
C ASN A 109 -6.02 45.68 7.39
N ASN A 110 -7.27 46.10 7.60
CA ASN A 110 -8.13 45.70 8.72
C ASN A 110 -8.89 44.38 8.50
N SER A 111 -8.48 43.59 7.51
CA SER A 111 -8.99 42.24 7.28
C SER A 111 -7.86 41.28 6.87
N ALA A 112 -7.96 40.02 7.25
CA ALA A 112 -7.05 38.97 6.81
C ALA A 112 -7.78 37.63 6.64
N THR A 113 -7.41 36.90 5.59
CA THR A 113 -7.96 35.59 5.23
C THR A 113 -6.87 34.52 5.27
N ALA A 114 -7.19 33.36 5.84
CA ALA A 114 -6.37 32.16 5.76
C ALA A 114 -7.14 31.03 5.05
N LEU A 115 -6.42 30.22 4.28
CA LEU A 115 -6.95 29.09 3.52
C LEU A 115 -6.30 27.79 4.01
N THR A 116 -7.11 26.73 4.13
CA THR A 116 -6.65 25.38 4.47
C THR A 116 -7.31 24.37 3.54
N ASN A 117 -6.52 23.53 2.87
CA ASN A 117 -7.03 22.45 2.04
C ASN A 117 -7.38 21.23 2.91
N VAL A 118 -8.54 20.63 2.68
CA VAL A 118 -8.92 19.42 3.38
C VAL A 118 -8.35 18.18 2.69
N THR A 119 -7.69 17.33 3.46
CA THR A 119 -7.12 16.06 2.98
C THR A 119 -7.87 14.85 3.52
N GLY A 120 -7.61 13.69 2.90
CA GLY A 120 -8.23 12.42 3.27
C GLY A 120 -7.60 11.74 4.49
N PRO A 121 -7.88 10.43 4.67
CA PRO A 121 -8.59 9.59 3.70
C PRO A 121 -10.09 9.92 3.63
N PHE A 122 -10.62 10.03 2.42
CA PHE A 122 -12.03 10.11 2.11
C PHE A 122 -12.60 8.71 1.80
N ALA A 123 -13.91 8.60 1.62
CA ALA A 123 -14.48 7.39 1.03
C ALA A 123 -13.80 7.08 -0.33
N GLY A 124 -13.46 5.80 -0.52
CA GLY A 124 -12.77 5.28 -1.71
C GLY A 124 -11.24 5.45 -1.73
N ASP A 125 -10.65 6.14 -0.75
CA ASP A 125 -9.19 6.28 -0.62
C ASP A 125 -8.52 5.00 -0.09
N MET A 126 -9.16 4.35 0.87
CA MET A 126 -8.73 3.08 1.44
C MET A 126 -9.83 2.06 1.20
N LEU A 127 -9.50 0.94 0.57
CA LEU A 127 -10.48 -0.04 0.08
C LEU A 127 -10.27 -1.41 0.71
N ILE A 128 -11.32 -2.15 0.97
CA ILE A 128 -11.31 -3.60 1.10
C ILE A 128 -11.10 -4.15 -0.31
N SER A 129 -9.92 -4.73 -0.60
CA SER A 129 -9.55 -5.24 -1.92
C SER A 129 -9.88 -6.71 -2.12
N GLU A 130 -9.75 -7.51 -1.06
CA GLU A 130 -10.00 -8.93 -1.09
C GLU A 130 -10.49 -9.39 0.28
N PHE A 131 -11.44 -10.32 0.32
CA PHE A 131 -11.82 -10.94 1.58
C PHE A 131 -12.30 -12.38 1.37
N ARG A 132 -12.24 -13.15 2.45
CA ARG A 132 -12.79 -14.49 2.54
C ARG A 132 -13.49 -14.64 3.87
N LEU A 133 -14.74 -15.11 3.83
CA LEU A 133 -15.54 -15.37 5.02
C LEU A 133 -15.44 -16.83 5.47
N ARG A 134 -15.15 -17.77 4.58
CA ARG A 134 -14.97 -19.19 4.94
C ARG A 134 -13.86 -19.78 4.10
N GLY A 135 -13.14 -20.74 4.64
CA GLY A 135 -12.15 -21.50 3.89
C GLY A 135 -12.15 -22.96 4.31
N PRO A 136 -11.24 -23.77 3.75
CA PRO A 136 -11.18 -25.21 4.02
C PRO A 136 -10.95 -25.55 5.50
N SER A 137 -10.37 -24.64 6.27
CA SER A 137 -10.11 -24.83 7.71
C SER A 137 -11.30 -24.49 8.62
N GLY A 138 -12.47 -24.18 8.05
CA GLY A 138 -13.73 -24.03 8.78
C GLY A 138 -14.22 -22.58 8.83
N THR A 139 -15.08 -22.28 9.81
CA THR A 139 -15.76 -20.98 9.87
C THR A 139 -14.81 -19.82 10.14
N SER A 140 -13.77 -20.04 10.95
CA SER A 140 -12.75 -19.04 11.26
C SER A 140 -11.61 -18.97 10.25
N ASP A 141 -11.76 -19.55 9.06
CA ASP A 141 -10.76 -19.46 7.99
C ASP A 141 -10.99 -18.22 7.13
N GLU A 142 -10.73 -17.07 7.74
CA GLU A 142 -11.16 -15.76 7.26
C GLU A 142 -9.99 -14.79 7.10
N PHE A 143 -10.12 -13.86 6.16
CA PHE A 143 -9.26 -12.69 6.07
C PHE A 143 -9.98 -11.52 5.41
N ILE A 144 -9.47 -10.32 5.68
CA ILE A 144 -9.84 -9.05 5.03
C ILE A 144 -8.54 -8.36 4.66
N GLU A 145 -8.40 -8.02 3.39
CA GLU A 145 -7.30 -7.25 2.86
C GLU A 145 -7.75 -5.82 2.57
N ILE A 146 -6.96 -4.86 3.04
CA ILE A 146 -7.15 -3.43 2.79
C ILE A 146 -6.07 -2.95 1.81
N TYR A 147 -6.44 -2.11 0.86
CA TYR A 147 -5.60 -1.51 -0.17
C TYR A 147 -5.61 0.01 -0.06
N ASN A 148 -4.43 0.62 -0.22
CA ASN A 148 -4.28 2.07 -0.31
C ASN A 148 -4.39 2.56 -1.76
N ASN A 149 -5.51 3.22 -2.07
CA ASN A 149 -5.86 3.71 -3.41
C ASN A 149 -5.63 5.23 -3.59
N ILE A 150 -4.97 5.89 -2.64
CA ILE A 150 -4.85 7.37 -2.60
C ILE A 150 -3.92 7.92 -3.70
N GLY A 151 -2.97 7.11 -4.18
CA GLY A 151 -1.90 7.55 -5.06
C GLY A 151 -0.64 8.04 -4.32
N THR A 152 -0.66 8.00 -2.97
CA THR A 152 0.47 8.30 -2.09
C THR A 152 0.45 7.38 -0.87
N ASP A 153 1.55 7.29 -0.14
CA ASP A 153 1.59 6.54 1.13
C ASP A 153 0.57 7.09 2.13
N GLN A 154 -0.21 6.19 2.75
CA GLN A 154 -1.15 6.54 3.80
C GLN A 154 -0.50 6.32 5.17
N LEU A 155 -0.40 7.39 5.95
CA LEU A 155 -0.10 7.29 7.39
C LEU A 155 -1.41 7.24 8.17
N VAL A 156 -1.70 6.13 8.82
CA VAL A 156 -2.90 5.98 9.65
C VAL A 156 -2.82 6.91 10.85
N SER A 157 -3.79 7.82 10.92
CA SER A 157 -3.93 8.79 12.01
C SER A 157 -5.41 9.11 12.18
N ALA A 158 -6.05 8.48 13.17
CA ALA A 158 -7.41 8.81 13.56
C ALA A 158 -7.44 10.19 14.23
N THR A 159 -8.38 11.02 13.83
CA THR A 159 -8.49 12.43 14.26
C THR A 159 -9.38 12.61 15.48
N ASP A 160 -10.13 11.58 15.86
CA ASP A 160 -11.02 11.54 17.03
C ASP A 160 -10.33 11.03 18.32
N GLY A 161 -9.01 10.79 18.27
CA GLY A 161 -8.23 10.25 19.38
C GLY A 161 -8.38 8.75 19.60
N SER A 162 -9.11 8.04 18.72
CA SER A 162 -9.18 6.58 18.74
C SER A 162 -7.85 5.92 18.36
N ALA A 163 -7.73 4.61 18.53
CA ALA A 163 -6.44 3.90 18.41
C ALA A 163 -5.97 3.73 16.95
N GLY A 164 -6.82 4.03 15.97
CA GLY A 164 -6.53 3.81 14.56
C GLY A 164 -7.78 3.66 13.71
N TYR A 165 -7.62 3.10 12.52
CA TYR A 165 -8.73 2.76 11.63
C TYR A 165 -9.23 1.35 11.96
N ALA A 166 -10.51 1.08 11.85
CA ALA A 166 -11.07 -0.24 12.20
C ALA A 166 -11.79 -0.90 11.03
N VAL A 167 -11.59 -2.21 10.90
CA VAL A 167 -12.42 -3.10 10.10
C VAL A 167 -13.46 -3.69 11.03
N VAL A 168 -14.73 -3.52 10.70
CA VAL A 168 -15.86 -3.87 11.56
C VAL A 168 -16.86 -4.67 10.74
N ALA A 169 -17.36 -5.78 11.30
CA ALA A 169 -18.45 -6.53 10.67
C ALA A 169 -19.81 -5.93 11.04
N SER A 170 -20.87 -6.29 10.32
CA SER A 170 -22.20 -5.71 10.52
C SER A 170 -22.86 -5.99 11.87
N ASP A 171 -22.25 -6.84 12.72
CA ASP A 171 -22.59 -6.99 14.13
C ASP A 171 -22.10 -5.83 15.03
N GLY A 172 -21.38 -4.85 14.45
CA GLY A 172 -20.84 -3.69 15.14
C GLY A 172 -19.57 -3.98 15.94
N VAL A 173 -18.98 -5.17 15.80
CA VAL A 173 -17.76 -5.55 16.52
C VAL A 173 -16.54 -5.41 15.60
N ALA A 174 -15.52 -4.70 16.08
CA ALA A 174 -14.26 -4.57 15.35
C ALA A 174 -13.60 -5.96 15.19
N ARG A 175 -13.20 -6.28 13.97
CA ARG A 175 -12.38 -7.44 13.66
C ARG A 175 -10.92 -7.07 13.86
N CYS A 176 -10.44 -6.03 13.19
CA CYS A 176 -9.07 -5.54 13.43
C CYS A 176 -9.03 -4.02 13.50
N THR A 177 -7.97 -3.52 14.14
CA THR A 177 -7.59 -2.11 14.12
C THR A 177 -6.25 -1.99 13.41
N ILE A 178 -6.18 -1.09 12.43
CA ILE A 178 -4.94 -0.62 11.83
C ILE A 178 -4.43 0.49 12.75
N PRO A 179 -3.35 0.30 13.52
CA PRO A 179 -2.95 1.24 14.55
C PRO A 179 -2.50 2.58 13.98
N ASN A 180 -2.72 3.66 14.73
CA ASN A 180 -2.10 4.96 14.45
C ASN A 180 -0.58 4.82 14.30
N GLY A 181 -0.01 5.51 13.31
CA GLY A 181 1.40 5.43 12.95
C GLY A 181 1.73 4.32 11.93
N THR A 182 0.79 3.44 11.58
CA THR A 182 0.97 2.48 10.48
C THR A 182 1.09 3.23 9.17
N ARG A 183 2.17 2.98 8.42
CA ARG A 183 2.34 3.46 7.04
C ARG A 183 1.96 2.35 6.08
N ILE A 184 0.92 2.57 5.28
CA ILE A 184 0.54 1.71 4.16
C ILE A 184 1.06 2.39 2.89
N PRO A 185 2.05 1.81 2.18
CA PRO A 185 2.58 2.41 0.96
C PRO A 185 1.51 2.69 -0.09
N ASN A 186 1.78 3.60 -1.03
CA ASN A 186 0.90 3.78 -2.19
C ASN A 186 0.73 2.44 -2.94
N GLY A 187 -0.51 2.02 -3.17
CA GLY A 187 -0.81 0.72 -3.75
C GLY A 187 -0.39 -0.47 -2.87
N GLY A 188 -0.08 -0.22 -1.60
CA GLY A 188 0.24 -1.22 -0.59
C GLY A 188 -1.00 -1.74 0.12
N HIS A 189 -0.78 -2.79 0.92
CA HIS A 189 -1.84 -3.59 1.51
C HIS A 189 -1.70 -3.69 3.03
N TYR A 190 -2.80 -3.99 3.73
CA TYR A 190 -2.82 -4.34 5.14
C TYR A 190 -3.75 -5.54 5.35
N LEU A 191 -3.26 -6.60 5.99
CA LEU A 191 -3.96 -7.87 6.09
C LEU A 191 -4.47 -8.13 7.51
N CYS A 192 -5.78 -8.35 7.63
CA CYS A 192 -6.41 -8.81 8.86
C CYS A 192 -6.84 -10.28 8.72
N VAL A 193 -6.43 -11.14 9.64
CA VAL A 193 -6.72 -12.59 9.56
C VAL A 193 -7.38 -13.11 10.84
N ASN A 194 -8.27 -14.09 10.70
CA ASN A 194 -8.81 -14.78 11.85
C ASN A 194 -7.81 -15.85 12.34
N SER A 195 -7.17 -15.59 13.47
CA SER A 195 -6.18 -16.47 14.10
C SER A 195 -6.73 -17.84 14.53
N GLY A 196 -8.06 -18.01 14.55
CA GLY A 196 -8.71 -19.28 14.86
C GLY A 196 -8.68 -20.31 13.72
N GLY A 197 -8.46 -19.90 12.47
CA GLY A 197 -8.55 -20.82 11.33
C GLY A 197 -7.88 -20.39 10.03
N TYR A 198 -7.21 -19.23 9.96
CA TYR A 198 -6.57 -18.73 8.74
C TYR A 198 -5.55 -19.73 8.15
N SER A 199 -5.84 -20.23 6.95
CA SER A 199 -5.11 -21.30 6.27
C SER A 199 -4.05 -20.84 5.25
N LEU A 200 -3.92 -19.53 5.01
CA LEU A 200 -3.08 -18.98 3.94
C LEU A 200 -1.82 -18.24 4.46
N ASP A 201 -1.41 -18.50 5.70
CA ASP A 201 -0.26 -17.87 6.34
C ASP A 201 1.09 -18.17 5.67
N ALA A 202 1.14 -19.21 4.85
CA ALA A 202 2.28 -19.57 4.01
C ALA A 202 2.20 -19.01 2.57
N TYR A 203 1.14 -18.27 2.19
CA TYR A 203 1.01 -17.68 0.85
C TYR A 203 2.19 -16.73 0.59
N PRO A 204 2.93 -16.83 -0.54
CA PRO A 204 4.07 -15.95 -0.83
C PRO A 204 3.64 -14.49 -1.02
N ALA A 205 3.95 -13.62 -0.05
CA ALA A 205 3.42 -12.26 -0.03
C ALA A 205 4.46 -11.22 0.38
N GLY A 206 5.76 -11.47 0.22
CA GLY A 206 6.73 -10.40 0.51
C GLY A 206 8.18 -10.81 0.57
N ASN A 207 9.01 -9.95 1.15
CA ASN A 207 10.32 -10.33 1.66
C ASN A 207 10.18 -10.79 3.11
N PRO A 208 11.01 -11.74 3.57
CA PRO A 208 11.00 -12.14 4.96
C PRO A 208 11.40 -10.95 5.84
N PRO A 209 10.87 -10.84 7.08
CA PRO A 209 11.30 -9.83 8.01
C PRO A 209 12.82 -9.86 8.16
N ILE A 210 13.46 -8.69 8.16
CA ILE A 210 14.91 -8.59 8.37
C ILE A 210 15.23 -9.15 9.77
N GLU A 211 15.86 -10.32 9.86
CA GLU A 211 16.47 -10.81 11.10
C GLU A 211 17.65 -9.89 11.47
N GLY A 212 17.35 -8.78 12.13
CA GLY A 212 18.35 -7.79 12.54
C GLY A 212 17.85 -6.67 13.46
N GLY A 213 16.55 -6.62 13.78
CA GLY A 213 15.95 -5.59 14.64
C GLY A 213 15.68 -6.06 16.07
N ASN A 214 16.72 -6.02 16.91
CA ASN A 214 16.66 -5.82 18.37
C ASN A 214 15.48 -6.43 19.18
N THR A 215 15.41 -7.75 19.30
CA THR A 215 14.72 -8.41 20.44
C THR A 215 15.68 -9.31 21.22
N SER A 216 16.54 -8.69 22.04
CA SER A 216 17.33 -9.43 23.03
C SER A 216 16.43 -10.00 24.13
N ARG A 217 15.69 -11.09 23.86
CA ARG A 217 15.22 -11.99 24.92
C ARG A 217 16.42 -12.87 25.29
N ARG A 218 17.17 -12.41 26.29
CA ARG A 218 18.38 -13.05 26.81
C ARG A 218 18.02 -14.39 27.45
N THR A 219 17.96 -15.46 26.66
CA THR A 219 18.00 -16.82 27.20
C THR A 219 19.45 -17.11 27.60
N LYS A 220 19.70 -17.09 28.92
CA LYS A 220 20.96 -17.55 29.50
C LYS A 220 21.13 -19.04 29.18
N SER A 221 22.08 -19.37 28.31
CA SER A 221 22.64 -20.73 28.23
C SER A 221 23.93 -20.80 29.06
N PRO A 222 24.24 -21.93 29.74
CA PRO A 222 25.23 -21.97 30.81
C PRO A 222 26.68 -21.97 30.28
N ARG A 223 27.53 -21.26 31.02
CA ARG A 223 28.96 -21.06 30.76
C ARG A 223 29.73 -22.36 31.01
N PRO A 224 30.51 -22.91 30.06
CA PRO A 224 31.50 -23.93 30.38
C PRO A 224 32.72 -23.27 31.03
N VAL A 225 33.22 -23.90 32.09
CA VAL A 225 34.44 -23.52 32.82
C VAL A 225 35.65 -23.70 31.91
N ALA A 226 36.47 -22.65 31.76
CA ALA A 226 37.78 -22.74 31.11
C ALA A 226 38.89 -22.63 32.16
N SER A 227 39.74 -23.65 32.21
CA SER A 227 41.08 -23.62 32.81
C SER A 227 42.05 -22.87 31.86
N SER A 228 42.99 -22.14 32.45
CA SER A 228 44.06 -21.36 31.79
C SER A 228 45.43 -22.03 32.02
N PRO A 229 46.56 -21.55 31.44
CA PRO A 229 46.80 -20.98 30.11
C PRO A 229 48.09 -21.55 29.44
N THR A 230 48.31 -21.31 28.13
CA THR A 230 49.68 -21.13 27.58
C THR A 230 49.65 -20.23 26.33
N LEU A 231 50.62 -19.31 26.26
CA LEU A 231 50.83 -18.28 25.23
C LEU A 231 51.34 -18.86 23.89
N ARG A 232 50.91 -18.29 22.74
CA ARG A 232 51.80 -17.76 21.68
C ARG A 232 51.06 -17.10 20.48
N SER A 233 51.71 -16.03 20.02
CA SER A 233 51.64 -15.26 18.75
C SER A 233 50.31 -14.66 18.28
N ALA A 234 50.27 -13.32 18.31
CA ALA A 234 49.35 -12.49 17.55
C ALA A 234 49.66 -12.59 16.05
N GLY A 235 48.87 -13.38 15.33
CA GLY A 235 48.63 -13.19 13.91
C GLY A 235 47.34 -12.39 13.75
N SER A 236 47.38 -11.30 13.00
CA SER A 236 46.18 -10.53 12.62
C SER A 236 45.29 -11.44 11.76
N ARG A 237 44.34 -12.12 12.41
CA ARG A 237 43.29 -12.87 11.76
C ARG A 237 42.08 -11.94 11.76
N ALA A 238 41.82 -11.32 10.61
CA ALA A 238 40.53 -10.68 10.38
C ALA A 238 39.44 -11.68 10.79
N LEU A 239 38.65 -11.32 11.79
CA LEU A 239 37.45 -12.07 12.13
C LEU A 239 36.62 -12.15 10.84
N PRO A 240 36.19 -13.32 10.37
CA PRO A 240 35.25 -13.37 9.28
C PRO A 240 34.02 -12.60 9.77
N ARG A 241 33.72 -11.47 9.12
CA ARG A 241 32.39 -10.88 9.23
C ARG A 241 31.40 -12.01 8.96
N PRO A 242 30.39 -12.24 9.82
CA PRO A 242 29.32 -13.14 9.45
C PRO A 242 28.69 -12.54 8.19
N VAL A 243 28.91 -13.18 7.05
CA VAL A 243 28.02 -13.03 5.91
C VAL A 243 26.72 -13.61 6.42
N VAL A 244 25.83 -12.74 6.92
CA VAL A 244 24.43 -13.12 7.10
C VAL A 244 24.00 -13.54 5.71
N ALA A 245 23.75 -14.83 5.51
CA ALA A 245 23.19 -15.31 4.27
C ALA A 245 21.90 -14.52 4.06
N ALA A 246 21.84 -13.72 3.00
CA ALA A 246 20.60 -13.05 2.62
C ALA A 246 19.54 -14.15 2.46
N PRO A 247 18.35 -14.00 3.06
CA PRO A 247 17.36 -15.05 3.01
C PRO A 247 16.98 -15.31 1.54
N SER A 248 17.09 -16.56 1.13
CA SER A 248 16.74 -17.03 -0.22
C SER A 248 15.25 -17.37 -0.34
N SER A 249 14.46 -17.09 0.69
CA SER A 249 13.02 -17.38 0.76
C SER A 249 12.23 -16.09 0.87
N PHE A 250 11.10 -16.02 0.18
CA PHE A 250 10.16 -14.92 0.31
C PHE A 250 9.45 -14.93 1.67
N GLY A 251 8.98 -13.77 2.11
CA GLY A 251 8.05 -13.63 3.23
C GLY A 251 6.64 -14.11 2.83
N THR A 252 5.83 -14.42 3.82
CA THR A 252 4.50 -15.00 3.63
C THR A 252 3.38 -14.07 4.12
N ALA A 253 2.15 -14.33 3.71
CA ALA A 253 0.95 -13.56 4.04
C ALA A 253 0.48 -13.81 5.49
N ILE A 254 1.38 -13.62 6.45
CA ILE A 254 1.00 -13.53 7.86
C ILE A 254 0.19 -12.24 8.02
N GLY A 255 -0.92 -12.30 8.76
CA GLY A 255 -1.73 -11.11 9.02
C GLY A 255 -0.95 -10.03 9.76
N ASP A 256 -1.07 -8.78 9.31
CA ASP A 256 -0.55 -7.60 10.01
C ASP A 256 -1.33 -7.36 11.31
N ALA A 257 -2.61 -7.73 11.32
CA ALA A 257 -3.43 -7.84 12.51
C ALA A 257 -4.19 -9.17 12.54
N THR A 258 -4.52 -9.61 13.76
CA THR A 258 -5.29 -10.83 13.98
C THR A 258 -6.58 -10.55 14.73
N TYR A 259 -7.59 -11.37 14.46
CA TYR A 259 -8.85 -11.38 15.20
C TYR A 259 -9.32 -12.80 15.48
N THR A 260 -10.40 -12.93 16.24
CA THR A 260 -10.96 -14.24 16.62
C THR A 260 -12.47 -14.33 16.42
N ALA A 261 -13.18 -13.20 16.41
CA ALA A 261 -14.61 -13.17 16.18
C ALA A 261 -14.94 -13.56 14.73
N ASP A 262 -15.81 -14.56 14.56
CA ASP A 262 -16.31 -15.03 13.27
C ASP A 262 -17.03 -13.91 12.52
N ILE A 263 -16.88 -13.84 11.21
CA ILE A 263 -17.69 -13.03 10.31
C ILE A 263 -18.69 -13.97 9.63
N PRO A 264 -19.99 -13.89 9.95
CA PRO A 264 -21.00 -14.75 9.32
C PRO A 264 -20.97 -14.66 7.79
N ASP A 265 -21.29 -15.76 7.10
CA ASP A 265 -21.53 -15.71 5.65
C ASP A 265 -22.52 -14.59 5.33
N ASN A 266 -22.25 -13.84 4.26
CA ASN A 266 -23.06 -12.73 3.77
C ASN A 266 -23.12 -11.48 4.67
N ALA A 267 -22.44 -11.47 5.82
CA ALA A 267 -22.31 -10.27 6.64
C ALA A 267 -21.53 -9.19 5.89
N GLY A 268 -21.95 -7.94 6.08
CA GLY A 268 -21.21 -6.78 5.63
C GLY A 268 -19.96 -6.52 6.45
N ILE A 269 -18.95 -5.94 5.81
CA ILE A 269 -17.70 -5.48 6.40
C ILE A 269 -17.53 -4.01 6.01
N ALA A 270 -17.14 -3.17 6.95
CA ALA A 270 -16.82 -1.77 6.70
C ALA A 270 -15.48 -1.39 7.30
N LEU A 271 -14.77 -0.52 6.58
CA LEU A 271 -13.56 0.14 7.04
C LEU A 271 -13.92 1.55 7.53
N PHE A 272 -13.50 1.90 8.73
CA PHE A 272 -13.73 3.21 9.34
C PHE A 272 -12.42 3.92 9.67
N SER A 273 -12.40 5.24 9.51
CA SER A 273 -11.30 6.12 9.95
C SER A 273 -11.23 6.32 11.47
N SER A 274 -12.06 5.59 12.23
CA SER A 274 -12.11 5.59 13.69
C SER A 274 -12.20 4.15 14.19
N SER A 275 -11.55 3.86 15.32
CA SER A 275 -11.68 2.57 16.00
C SER A 275 -12.80 2.54 17.04
N THR A 276 -13.56 3.62 17.20
CA THR A 276 -14.60 3.76 18.24
C THR A 276 -15.91 4.37 17.75
N ASP A 277 -15.92 5.06 16.61
CA ASP A 277 -17.10 5.73 16.04
C ASP A 277 -17.42 5.22 14.62
N PHE A 278 -18.34 4.26 14.56
CA PHE A 278 -18.75 3.56 13.33
C PHE A 278 -19.98 4.24 12.71
N THR A 279 -19.76 5.41 12.12
CA THR A 279 -20.79 6.19 11.42
C THR A 279 -20.46 6.34 9.95
N LEU A 280 -21.45 6.73 9.12
CA LEU A 280 -21.23 6.96 7.70
C LEU A 280 -20.18 8.06 7.45
N ALA A 281 -20.13 9.08 8.32
CA ALA A 281 -19.13 10.14 8.24
C ALA A 281 -17.70 9.58 8.32
N ASN A 282 -17.47 8.54 9.15
CA ASN A 282 -16.15 7.92 9.31
C ASN A 282 -15.91 6.72 8.39
N ARG A 283 -16.89 6.30 7.59
CA ARG A 283 -16.73 5.15 6.69
C ARG A 283 -15.82 5.51 5.52
N LEU A 284 -14.82 4.67 5.28
CA LEU A 284 -13.88 4.77 4.16
C LEU A 284 -14.27 3.85 3.00
N ASP A 285 -14.77 2.65 3.32
CA ASP A 285 -15.25 1.67 2.34
C ASP A 285 -16.19 0.68 3.05
N ALA A 286 -17.07 0.02 2.30
CA ALA A 286 -17.83 -1.10 2.80
C ALA A 286 -18.20 -2.11 1.71
N VAL A 287 -18.23 -3.38 2.10
CA VAL A 287 -18.59 -4.49 1.23
C VAL A 287 -19.61 -5.41 1.90
N GLY A 288 -20.73 -5.64 1.22
CA GLY A 288 -21.81 -6.49 1.71
C GLY A 288 -22.53 -7.23 0.59
N SER A 289 -23.14 -8.36 0.95
CA SER A 289 -23.90 -9.17 0.00
C SER A 289 -25.27 -8.55 -0.31
N THR A 290 -26.00 -9.14 -1.26
CA THR A 290 -27.43 -8.82 -1.47
C THR A 290 -28.31 -9.08 -0.25
N SER A 291 -27.85 -9.86 0.74
CA SER A 291 -28.56 -10.15 1.99
C SER A 291 -28.17 -9.25 3.16
N GLU A 292 -27.17 -8.39 3.00
CA GLU A 292 -26.81 -7.39 4.00
C GLU A 292 -27.76 -6.18 3.87
N GLU A 293 -28.62 -5.97 4.87
CA GLU A 293 -29.60 -4.88 4.88
C GLU A 293 -29.03 -3.58 5.43
N ASN A 294 -27.96 -3.65 6.24
CA ASN A 294 -27.33 -2.48 6.84
C ASN A 294 -26.46 -1.76 5.82
N SER A 295 -26.98 -0.66 5.28
CA SER A 295 -26.28 0.19 4.30
C SER A 295 -25.00 0.84 4.85
N LEU A 296 -24.75 0.81 6.17
CA LEU A 296 -23.46 1.21 6.72
C LEU A 296 -22.35 0.22 6.34
N TYR A 297 -22.67 -1.06 6.19
CA TYR A 297 -21.73 -2.16 5.91
C TYR A 297 -21.88 -2.73 4.49
N LYS A 298 -22.50 -1.96 3.58
CA LYS A 298 -22.68 -2.30 2.18
C LYS A 298 -22.78 -1.05 1.32
N GLU A 299 -22.18 -1.07 0.14
CA GLU A 299 -22.27 0.01 -0.84
C GLU A 299 -23.12 -0.39 -2.04
N GLY A 300 -24.06 0.49 -2.39
CA GLY A 300 -24.96 0.30 -3.52
C GLY A 300 -25.66 -1.06 -3.51
N ALA A 301 -25.60 -1.75 -4.65
CA ALA A 301 -26.06 -3.13 -4.72
C ALA A 301 -24.97 -4.06 -4.16
N GLY A 302 -25.38 -5.00 -3.31
CA GLY A 302 -24.46 -5.99 -2.76
C GLY A 302 -24.03 -7.03 -3.77
N TYR A 303 -22.88 -7.67 -3.54
CA TYR A 303 -22.46 -8.83 -4.31
C TYR A 303 -23.44 -10.00 -4.10
N PRO A 304 -23.54 -10.97 -5.04
CA PRO A 304 -24.47 -12.09 -4.89
C PRO A 304 -24.25 -12.87 -3.59
N ALA A 305 -25.31 -13.03 -2.79
CA ALA A 305 -25.22 -13.81 -1.56
C ALA A 305 -24.80 -15.27 -1.83
N ILE A 306 -23.98 -15.82 -0.94
CA ILE A 306 -23.43 -17.16 -1.02
C ILE A 306 -24.08 -18.08 0.02
N ALA A 307 -24.24 -19.35 -0.32
CA ALA A 307 -24.48 -20.38 0.68
C ALA A 307 -23.13 -20.77 1.30
N ALA A 308 -23.15 -21.23 2.56
CA ALA A 308 -21.96 -21.75 3.22
C ALA A 308 -21.29 -22.81 2.36
N THR A 309 -19.98 -22.65 2.10
CA THR A 309 -19.17 -23.61 1.37
C THR A 309 -17.87 -23.90 2.12
N GLY A 310 -17.32 -25.10 1.94
CA GLY A 310 -15.95 -25.43 2.38
C GLY A 310 -14.92 -25.24 1.25
N LEU A 311 -15.25 -24.48 0.22
CA LEU A 311 -14.36 -24.23 -0.92
C LEU A 311 -13.25 -23.27 -0.50
N GLU A 312 -12.11 -23.41 -1.17
CA GLU A 312 -11.05 -22.42 -1.14
C GLU A 312 -11.38 -21.30 -2.14
N HIS A 313 -11.73 -20.13 -1.63
CA HIS A 313 -12.35 -19.05 -2.40
C HIS A 313 -12.06 -17.67 -1.82
N SER A 314 -12.29 -16.62 -2.61
CA SER A 314 -12.34 -15.26 -2.12
C SER A 314 -13.29 -14.41 -2.95
N PHE A 315 -13.70 -13.28 -2.37
CA PHE A 315 -14.24 -12.16 -3.11
C PHE A 315 -13.11 -11.20 -3.41
N VAL A 316 -12.97 -10.85 -4.69
CA VAL A 316 -11.88 -10.03 -5.19
C VAL A 316 -12.49 -8.79 -5.82
N ARG A 317 -11.93 -7.63 -5.48
CA ARG A 317 -12.30 -6.35 -6.09
C ARG A 317 -11.72 -6.27 -7.51
N ASP A 318 -12.48 -5.72 -8.43
CA ASP A 318 -12.15 -5.64 -9.84
C ASP A 318 -11.04 -4.61 -10.10
N GLU A 319 -9.87 -5.11 -10.47
CA GLU A 319 -8.72 -4.30 -10.85
C GLU A 319 -8.63 -4.02 -12.35
N CYS A 320 -9.45 -4.68 -13.18
CA CYS A 320 -9.43 -4.49 -14.62
C CYS A 320 -10.50 -3.50 -15.09
N GLY A 321 -11.60 -3.35 -14.34
CA GLY A 321 -12.76 -2.53 -14.72
C GLY A 321 -13.74 -3.25 -15.64
N LYS A 322 -13.79 -4.59 -15.57
CA LYS A 322 -14.68 -5.45 -16.35
C LYS A 322 -15.59 -6.33 -15.47
N SER A 323 -15.62 -6.11 -14.17
CA SER A 323 -16.43 -6.82 -13.18
C SER A 323 -16.26 -8.34 -13.26
N GLY A 324 -15.02 -8.83 -13.43
CA GLY A 324 -14.73 -10.27 -13.56
C GLY A 324 -15.44 -10.98 -14.73
N SER A 325 -15.87 -10.22 -15.75
CA SER A 325 -16.57 -10.78 -16.91
C SER A 325 -15.65 -11.67 -17.74
N ILE A 326 -16.04 -12.93 -17.95
CA ILE A 326 -15.31 -13.89 -18.81
C ILE A 326 -15.55 -13.69 -20.32
N THR A 327 -16.49 -12.83 -20.71
CA THR A 327 -16.85 -12.60 -22.13
C THR A 327 -16.55 -11.19 -22.62
N THR A 328 -16.19 -10.25 -21.73
CA THR A 328 -15.84 -8.89 -22.13
C THR A 328 -14.40 -8.81 -22.61
N PHE A 329 -14.20 -8.72 -23.92
CA PHE A 329 -12.89 -8.53 -24.56
C PHE A 329 -12.49 -7.05 -24.62
N GLY A 330 -11.21 -6.78 -24.88
CA GLY A 330 -10.62 -5.43 -24.89
C GLY A 330 -9.54 -5.26 -23.83
N THR A 331 -8.98 -4.05 -23.73
CA THR A 331 -8.02 -3.68 -22.68
C THR A 331 -8.71 -3.55 -21.32
N CYS A 332 -7.95 -3.63 -20.23
CA CYS A 332 -8.43 -3.20 -18.93
C CYS A 332 -8.49 -1.66 -18.89
N PRO A 333 -9.66 -1.03 -18.66
CA PRO A 333 -9.76 0.41 -18.51
C PRO A 333 -9.08 0.95 -17.23
N VAL A 334 -8.91 0.11 -16.20
CA VAL A 334 -8.17 0.45 -14.98
C VAL A 334 -7.16 -0.66 -14.66
N SER A 335 -6.25 -0.38 -13.72
CA SER A 335 -5.26 -1.36 -13.23
C SER A 335 -5.08 -1.29 -11.71
N THR A 336 -6.04 -0.68 -11.02
CA THR A 336 -6.13 -0.54 -9.57
C THR A 336 -7.54 -0.95 -9.15
N PRO A 337 -7.74 -1.39 -7.89
CA PRO A 337 -9.06 -1.77 -7.40
C PRO A 337 -10.08 -0.66 -7.65
N ARG A 338 -11.19 -1.04 -8.30
CA ARG A 338 -12.28 -0.14 -8.64
C ARG A 338 -13.22 0.03 -7.46
N ASP A 339 -13.62 1.27 -7.22
CA ASP A 339 -14.67 1.61 -6.28
C ASP A 339 -15.71 2.50 -6.97
N THR A 340 -16.93 1.99 -7.11
CA THR A 340 -18.05 2.68 -7.76
C THR A 340 -19.22 2.92 -6.83
N ASP A 341 -18.98 2.80 -5.52
CA ASP A 341 -20.02 2.76 -4.49
C ASP A 341 -21.07 1.66 -4.77
N ASN A 342 -20.67 0.56 -5.42
CA ASN A 342 -21.57 -0.53 -5.80
C ASN A 342 -20.86 -1.89 -5.80
N ASN A 343 -20.99 -2.62 -4.69
CA ASN A 343 -20.28 -3.88 -4.48
C ASN A 343 -20.58 -4.95 -5.55
N ALA A 344 -21.75 -4.95 -6.18
CA ALA A 344 -22.08 -5.87 -7.26
C ALA A 344 -21.29 -5.63 -8.56
N ALA A 345 -20.85 -4.38 -8.78
CA ALA A 345 -20.02 -4.00 -9.92
C ALA A 345 -18.53 -4.14 -9.61
N ASP A 346 -18.17 -4.00 -8.34
CA ASP A 346 -16.78 -3.93 -7.88
C ASP A 346 -16.23 -5.27 -7.44
N PHE A 347 -17.05 -6.22 -6.95
CA PHE A 347 -16.57 -7.53 -6.51
C PHE A 347 -17.06 -8.68 -7.38
N PHE A 348 -16.21 -9.69 -7.51
CA PHE A 348 -16.59 -10.99 -8.05
C PHE A 348 -15.98 -12.11 -7.21
N PHE A 349 -16.60 -13.28 -7.29
CA PHE A 349 -16.20 -14.45 -6.53
C PHE A 349 -15.32 -15.37 -7.36
N VAL A 350 -14.24 -15.84 -6.74
CA VAL A 350 -13.31 -16.81 -7.33
C VAL A 350 -13.12 -18.00 -6.40
N ASP A 351 -12.89 -19.17 -6.97
CA ASP A 351 -12.52 -20.36 -6.20
C ASP A 351 -11.54 -21.25 -6.98
N THR A 352 -10.74 -22.04 -6.25
CA THR A 352 -9.68 -22.87 -6.86
C THR A 352 -10.22 -24.12 -7.56
N SER A 353 -11.50 -24.44 -7.34
CA SER A 353 -12.12 -25.67 -7.85
C SER A 353 -12.97 -25.46 -9.11
N GLY A 354 -13.47 -24.24 -9.36
CA GLY A 354 -14.43 -23.98 -10.44
C GLY A 354 -15.74 -24.78 -10.27
N ALA A 355 -16.24 -24.92 -9.04
CA ALA A 355 -17.39 -25.79 -8.74
C ALA A 355 -18.76 -25.32 -9.27
N LEU A 356 -18.93 -24.05 -9.69
CA LEU A 356 -20.22 -23.43 -10.06
C LEU A 356 -21.31 -23.55 -9.00
N THR A 357 -20.92 -23.46 -7.73
CA THR A 357 -21.83 -23.49 -6.58
C THR A 357 -22.60 -22.18 -6.39
N ILE A 358 -22.11 -21.07 -6.95
CA ILE A 358 -22.77 -19.76 -6.85
C ILE A 358 -22.90 -19.07 -8.22
N THR A 359 -23.82 -18.12 -8.30
CA THR A 359 -24.03 -17.32 -9.52
C THR A 359 -22.79 -16.51 -9.84
N ALA A 360 -22.39 -16.51 -11.12
CA ALA A 360 -21.25 -15.74 -11.62
C ALA A 360 -19.87 -16.11 -11.01
N GLN A 361 -19.71 -17.31 -10.46
CA GLN A 361 -18.44 -17.88 -10.04
C GLN A 361 -17.42 -18.00 -11.18
N ARG A 362 -16.13 -17.88 -10.86
CA ARG A 362 -15.00 -18.00 -11.77
C ARG A 362 -13.91 -18.88 -11.18
N LEU A 363 -13.15 -19.58 -12.02
CA LEU A 363 -11.90 -20.17 -11.59
C LEU A 363 -10.91 -19.06 -11.20
N GLY A 364 -10.31 -19.19 -10.03
CA GLY A 364 -9.30 -18.27 -9.52
C GLY A 364 -8.81 -18.71 -8.14
N ALA A 365 -8.13 -17.84 -7.43
CA ALA A 365 -7.61 -18.18 -6.11
C ALA A 365 -7.55 -16.97 -5.18
N PRO A 366 -7.71 -17.20 -3.87
CA PRO A 366 -7.24 -16.27 -2.87
C PRO A 366 -5.79 -15.86 -3.07
N GLY A 367 -5.49 -14.57 -2.87
CA GLY A 367 -4.14 -14.05 -3.01
C GLY A 367 -3.80 -12.97 -1.99
N PRO A 368 -3.88 -13.26 -0.68
CA PRO A 368 -3.76 -12.25 0.37
C PRO A 368 -2.38 -11.55 0.36
N GLN A 369 -2.41 -10.23 0.55
CA GLN A 369 -1.26 -9.34 0.64
C GLN A 369 -1.26 -8.57 1.96
N ASN A 370 -0.08 -8.44 2.55
CA ASN A 370 0.16 -7.69 3.79
C ASN A 370 1.10 -6.50 3.54
N LEU A 371 1.52 -5.81 4.60
CA LEU A 371 2.43 -4.65 4.50
C LEU A 371 3.79 -4.96 3.84
N SER A 372 4.19 -6.23 3.79
CA SER A 372 5.46 -6.66 3.18
C SER A 372 5.32 -7.05 1.70
N SER A 373 4.10 -6.99 1.15
CA SER A 373 3.81 -7.44 -0.20
C SER A 373 4.31 -6.52 -1.30
N PRO A 374 4.73 -7.09 -2.46
CA PRO A 374 4.91 -6.31 -3.68
C PRO A 374 3.68 -5.46 -3.95
N VAL A 375 3.92 -4.20 -4.32
CA VAL A 375 2.87 -3.26 -4.70
C VAL A 375 2.75 -3.20 -6.21
N GLN A 376 1.55 -2.87 -6.72
CA GLN A 376 1.36 -2.66 -8.14
C GLN A 376 2.33 -1.58 -8.65
N SER A 377 3.09 -1.91 -9.68
CA SER A 377 4.18 -1.10 -10.22
C SER A 377 4.13 -0.97 -11.74
N ASN A 378 2.96 -1.09 -12.37
CA ASN A 378 2.82 -1.05 -13.84
C ASN A 378 3.40 0.21 -14.49
N SER A 379 3.40 1.34 -13.77
CA SER A 379 3.92 2.63 -14.27
C SER A 379 5.45 2.73 -14.21
N THR A 380 6.11 1.97 -13.34
CA THR A 380 7.56 2.06 -13.08
C THR A 380 8.31 0.77 -13.37
N VAL A 381 7.62 -0.36 -13.49
CA VAL A 381 8.13 -1.65 -13.97
C VAL A 381 7.27 -2.05 -15.16
N THR A 382 7.87 -2.03 -16.35
CA THR A 382 7.12 -2.09 -17.62
C THR A 382 7.44 -3.34 -18.42
N GLY A 383 6.40 -3.93 -19.02
CA GLY A 383 6.51 -5.11 -19.87
C GLY A 383 6.51 -4.79 -21.36
N PHE A 384 7.53 -5.24 -22.07
CA PHE A 384 7.67 -5.13 -23.52
C PHE A 384 7.54 -6.51 -24.18
N LEU A 385 7.37 -6.54 -25.51
CA LEU A 385 7.61 -7.77 -26.27
C LEU A 385 9.04 -8.26 -26.00
N LEU A 386 9.21 -9.58 -25.95
CA LEU A 386 10.55 -10.16 -25.86
C LEU A 386 11.38 -9.79 -27.10
N ASP A 387 10.75 -9.76 -28.26
CA ASP A 387 11.35 -9.34 -29.53
C ASP A 387 10.40 -8.37 -30.25
N THR A 388 10.71 -7.08 -30.23
CA THR A 388 9.88 -6.04 -30.86
C THR A 388 9.86 -6.11 -32.39
N THR A 389 10.80 -6.84 -33.01
CA THR A 389 10.86 -7.02 -34.47
C THR A 389 9.87 -8.07 -34.97
N VAL A 390 9.30 -8.87 -34.05
CA VAL A 390 8.34 -9.93 -34.35
C VAL A 390 6.96 -9.59 -33.81
N ASN A 391 5.91 -9.95 -34.55
CA ASN A 391 4.54 -9.74 -34.10
C ASN A 391 4.29 -10.42 -32.75
N SER A 392 3.48 -9.79 -31.89
CA SER A 392 3.11 -10.35 -30.58
C SER A 392 2.45 -11.72 -30.64
N SER A 393 1.93 -12.10 -31.82
CA SER A 393 1.28 -13.37 -32.08
C SER A 393 2.20 -14.53 -32.47
N ALA A 394 3.47 -14.27 -32.74
CA ALA A 394 4.42 -15.22 -33.30
C ALA A 394 5.61 -15.48 -32.37
N PRO A 395 6.32 -16.62 -32.54
CA PRO A 395 7.56 -16.87 -31.81
C PRO A 395 8.64 -15.84 -32.16
N PRO A 396 9.43 -15.33 -31.19
CA PRO A 396 9.55 -15.86 -29.83
C PRO A 396 8.55 -15.26 -28.82
N ASN A 397 7.81 -14.20 -29.17
CA ASN A 397 6.87 -13.53 -28.26
C ASN A 397 5.72 -14.42 -27.80
N ARG A 398 5.23 -15.29 -28.69
CA ARG A 398 4.13 -16.21 -28.40
C ARG A 398 4.32 -17.55 -29.07
N VAL A 399 4.17 -18.63 -28.30
CA VAL A 399 4.39 -20.01 -28.78
C VAL A 399 3.21 -20.90 -28.41
N ARG A 400 2.76 -21.73 -29.35
CA ARG A 400 1.75 -22.77 -29.09
C ARG A 400 2.40 -24.14 -29.06
N ASN A 401 2.05 -24.92 -28.05
CA ASN A 401 2.36 -26.33 -27.96
C ASN A 401 1.04 -27.11 -27.92
N PHE A 402 0.87 -28.09 -28.80
CA PHE A 402 -0.35 -28.91 -28.89
C PHE A 402 -0.29 -30.19 -28.05
N GLY A 403 0.84 -30.45 -27.38
CA GLY A 403 1.01 -31.63 -26.51
C GLY A 403 0.13 -31.51 -25.26
N PRO A 404 -0.82 -32.44 -25.04
CA PRO A 404 -1.71 -32.39 -23.88
C PRO A 404 -0.95 -32.62 -22.57
N GLY A 405 -1.44 -32.05 -21.48
CA GLY A 405 -0.87 -32.24 -20.15
C GLY A 405 -1.85 -31.90 -19.02
N PRO A 406 -1.43 -32.04 -17.76
CA PRO A 406 -2.20 -31.61 -16.61
C PRO A 406 -2.59 -30.14 -16.75
N ASN A 407 -3.87 -29.83 -16.53
CA ASN A 407 -4.40 -28.49 -16.69
C ASN A 407 -4.24 -27.88 -18.11
N ALA A 408 -4.01 -28.73 -19.12
CA ALA A 408 -3.67 -28.33 -20.49
C ALA A 408 -4.14 -29.38 -21.52
N ALA A 409 -5.43 -29.74 -21.52
CA ALA A 409 -5.97 -30.80 -22.39
C ALA A 409 -5.75 -30.55 -23.89
N PHE A 410 -5.68 -29.29 -24.32
CA PHE A 410 -5.38 -28.87 -25.70
C PHE A 410 -3.97 -28.28 -25.84
N GLY A 411 -3.09 -28.62 -24.90
CA GLY A 411 -1.73 -28.12 -24.81
C GLY A 411 -1.64 -26.73 -24.19
N THR A 412 -0.57 -25.99 -24.51
CA THR A 412 -0.23 -24.73 -23.85
C THR A 412 -0.04 -23.57 -24.83
N LEU A 413 -0.26 -22.37 -24.30
CA LEU A 413 0.07 -21.09 -24.89
C LEU A 413 1.12 -20.42 -24.01
N GLU A 414 2.28 -20.12 -24.59
CA GLU A 414 3.35 -19.39 -23.93
C GLU A 414 3.39 -17.93 -24.40
N ILE A 415 3.47 -16.99 -23.47
CA ILE A 415 3.62 -15.55 -23.74
C ILE A 415 4.92 -15.09 -23.08
N ARG A 416 5.83 -14.47 -23.85
CA ARG A 416 7.13 -14.01 -23.35
C ARG A 416 7.24 -12.50 -23.39
N ARG A 417 7.81 -11.93 -22.33
CA ARG A 417 7.95 -10.48 -22.15
C ARG A 417 9.34 -10.12 -21.63
N ARG A 418 9.84 -8.96 -22.03
CA ARG A 418 10.98 -8.29 -21.39
C ARG A 418 10.44 -7.31 -20.36
N ILE A 419 10.84 -7.45 -19.12
CA ILE A 419 10.38 -6.65 -17.98
C ILE A 419 11.52 -5.72 -17.58
N VAL A 420 11.27 -4.42 -17.64
CA VAL A 420 12.28 -3.39 -17.36
C VAL A 420 11.98 -2.74 -16.02
N ASN A 421 13.00 -2.65 -15.17
CA ASN A 421 12.94 -1.85 -13.96
C ASN A 421 13.24 -0.38 -14.33
N ALA A 422 12.24 0.48 -14.36
CA ALA A 422 12.39 1.92 -14.55
C ALA A 422 12.28 2.72 -13.23
N THR A 423 12.32 2.03 -12.09
CA THR A 423 12.47 2.67 -10.78
C THR A 423 13.90 3.18 -10.57
N ASP A 424 14.10 4.00 -9.55
CA ASP A 424 15.40 4.44 -9.06
C ASP A 424 16.04 3.44 -8.07
N GLN A 425 15.35 2.35 -7.74
CA GLN A 425 15.75 1.36 -6.74
C GLN A 425 15.93 -0.03 -7.37
N ASN A 426 16.55 -0.95 -6.63
CA ASN A 426 16.63 -2.35 -7.06
C ASN A 426 15.26 -3.02 -6.89
N VAL A 427 14.75 -3.70 -7.91
CA VAL A 427 13.59 -4.59 -7.75
C VAL A 427 14.08 -5.93 -7.21
N VAL A 428 13.60 -6.30 -6.02
CA VAL A 428 14.05 -7.47 -5.23
C VAL A 428 12.99 -8.56 -5.10
N ARG A 429 11.76 -8.31 -5.56
CA ARG A 429 10.72 -9.32 -5.75
C ARG A 429 9.87 -8.87 -6.93
N LEU A 430 9.60 -9.78 -7.86
CA LEU A 430 8.77 -9.53 -9.03
C LEU A 430 7.67 -10.59 -9.10
N ARG A 431 6.42 -10.13 -9.12
CA ARG A 431 5.21 -10.94 -9.14
C ARG A 431 4.25 -10.41 -10.22
N PHE A 432 3.41 -11.31 -10.74
CA PHE A 432 2.38 -10.95 -11.70
C PHE A 432 1.03 -11.46 -11.20
N ARG A 433 0.13 -10.56 -10.86
CA ARG A 433 -1.25 -10.89 -10.45
C ARG A 433 -2.16 -10.94 -11.67
N VAL A 434 -2.95 -12.00 -11.81
CA VAL A 434 -3.89 -12.14 -12.93
C VAL A 434 -5.15 -11.33 -12.65
N ILE A 435 -5.29 -10.20 -13.35
CA ILE A 435 -6.43 -9.28 -13.17
C ILE A 435 -7.56 -9.51 -14.17
N ASP A 436 -7.27 -10.15 -15.32
CA ASP A 436 -8.29 -10.54 -16.28
C ASP A 436 -7.81 -11.70 -17.16
N ILE A 437 -8.66 -12.72 -17.29
CA ILE A 437 -8.37 -13.91 -18.06
C ILE A 437 -9.66 -14.55 -18.59
N THR A 438 -9.61 -15.09 -19.80
CA THR A 438 -10.62 -16.04 -20.26
C THR A 438 -10.37 -17.40 -19.59
N THR A 439 -11.21 -17.77 -18.64
CA THR A 439 -11.10 -19.02 -17.87
C THR A 439 -12.48 -19.57 -17.56
N PHE A 440 -12.54 -20.72 -16.90
CA PHE A 440 -13.78 -21.37 -16.48
C PHE A 440 -14.70 -20.42 -15.67
N PRO A 441 -16.02 -20.39 -15.94
CA PRO A 441 -16.76 -21.19 -16.92
C PRO A 441 -16.77 -20.59 -18.33
N ALA A 442 -15.83 -20.98 -19.20
CA ALA A 442 -15.70 -20.41 -20.54
C ALA A 442 -16.84 -20.89 -21.48
N PRO A 443 -17.68 -19.99 -22.03
CA PRO A 443 -18.68 -20.38 -23.02
C PRO A 443 -18.04 -20.79 -24.35
N ALA A 444 -18.82 -21.44 -25.23
CA ALA A 444 -18.33 -21.85 -26.54
C ALA A 444 -17.73 -20.67 -27.33
N GLY A 445 -16.58 -20.90 -27.95
CA GLY A 445 -15.83 -19.88 -28.67
C GLY A 445 -14.89 -19.04 -27.81
N VAL A 446 -14.96 -19.15 -26.48
CA VAL A 446 -14.03 -18.50 -25.54
C VAL A 446 -13.05 -19.54 -24.98
N ALA A 447 -11.78 -19.17 -24.87
CA ALA A 447 -10.76 -20.07 -24.33
C ALA A 447 -10.95 -20.27 -22.82
N ASP A 448 -10.69 -21.49 -22.33
CA ASP A 448 -10.48 -21.77 -20.91
C ASP A 448 -8.97 -21.89 -20.68
N LEU A 449 -8.37 -20.81 -20.17
CA LEU A 449 -6.95 -20.72 -19.88
C LEU A 449 -6.66 -20.93 -18.39
N ARG A 450 -5.54 -21.58 -18.12
CA ARG A 450 -5.03 -21.89 -16.77
C ARG A 450 -3.56 -21.48 -16.67
N PRO A 451 -3.20 -20.40 -15.94
CA PRO A 451 -1.82 -20.12 -15.60
C PRO A 451 -1.16 -21.31 -14.88
N LEU A 452 0.04 -21.67 -15.31
CA LEU A 452 0.82 -22.79 -14.78
C LEU A 452 2.24 -22.34 -14.42
N SER A 453 2.83 -23.03 -13.45
CA SER A 453 4.27 -22.93 -13.18
C SER A 453 5.09 -23.35 -14.41
N SER A 454 6.23 -22.69 -14.60
CA SER A 454 7.10 -22.91 -15.74
C SER A 454 8.57 -22.80 -15.33
N THR A 455 9.46 -23.31 -16.18
CA THR A 455 10.89 -23.37 -15.91
C THR A 455 11.68 -22.45 -16.85
N LEU A 456 12.95 -22.23 -16.53
CA LEU A 456 13.87 -21.50 -17.40
C LEU A 456 13.89 -22.07 -18.83
N LEU A 457 13.94 -21.17 -19.81
CA LEU A 457 14.07 -21.49 -21.23
C LEU A 457 15.12 -20.59 -21.88
N ALA A 458 15.70 -21.01 -23.01
CA ALA A 458 16.46 -20.15 -23.91
C ALA A 458 15.64 -19.81 -25.16
N ALA A 459 15.67 -18.54 -25.58
CA ALA A 459 15.02 -18.08 -26.80
C ALA A 459 15.99 -17.28 -27.68
N THR A 460 15.89 -17.47 -28.99
CA THR A 460 16.61 -16.64 -29.97
C THR A 460 15.78 -15.41 -30.32
N VAL A 461 16.40 -14.24 -30.26
CA VAL A 461 15.76 -12.94 -30.52
C VAL A 461 16.61 -12.11 -31.48
N ASN A 462 15.94 -11.27 -32.28
CA ASN A 462 16.58 -10.32 -33.19
C ASN A 462 16.52 -8.87 -32.67
N ASP A 463 15.87 -8.64 -31.53
CA ASP A 463 15.71 -7.32 -30.93
C ASP A 463 17.00 -6.86 -30.24
N PRO A 464 17.66 -5.77 -30.71
CA PRO A 464 18.85 -5.23 -30.08
C PRO A 464 18.64 -4.83 -28.61
N GLN A 465 17.45 -4.36 -28.24
CA GLN A 465 17.17 -3.91 -26.86
C GLN A 465 17.10 -5.08 -25.88
N THR A 466 16.69 -6.26 -26.37
CA THR A 466 16.68 -7.50 -25.58
C THR A 466 18.05 -8.19 -25.60
N CYS A 467 18.81 -8.03 -26.69
CA CYS A 467 20.20 -8.50 -26.77
C CYS A 467 21.20 -7.65 -25.98
N ASP A 468 20.80 -6.44 -25.59
CA ASP A 468 21.65 -5.48 -24.89
C ASP A 468 22.96 -5.24 -25.66
N THR A 469 24.10 -5.70 -25.14
CA THR A 469 25.41 -5.54 -25.77
C THR A 469 25.75 -6.63 -26.80
N ALA A 470 24.96 -7.71 -26.88
CA ALA A 470 25.21 -8.81 -27.80
C ALA A 470 24.73 -8.49 -29.24
N PRO A 471 25.43 -8.96 -30.28
CA PRO A 471 24.97 -8.80 -31.66
C PRO A 471 23.70 -9.62 -31.92
N THR A 472 22.79 -9.07 -32.73
CA THR A 472 21.57 -9.75 -33.16
C THR A 472 21.83 -10.66 -34.38
N PRO A 473 21.26 -11.88 -34.46
CA PRO A 473 20.44 -12.52 -33.43
C PRO A 473 21.27 -13.00 -32.23
N CYS A 474 20.70 -12.90 -31.04
CA CYS A 474 21.29 -13.42 -29.81
C CYS A 474 20.37 -14.46 -29.15
N THR A 475 20.94 -15.27 -28.27
CA THR A 475 20.16 -16.19 -27.42
C THR A 475 20.09 -15.63 -26.01
N VAL A 476 18.87 -15.48 -25.49
CA VAL A 476 18.61 -14.94 -24.16
C VAL A 476 17.95 -15.98 -23.26
N ALA A 477 18.25 -15.90 -21.96
CA ALA A 477 17.52 -16.62 -20.93
C ALA A 477 16.13 -16.00 -20.76
N VAL A 478 15.10 -16.83 -20.65
CA VAL A 478 13.71 -16.46 -20.36
C VAL A 478 13.27 -17.21 -19.11
N LEU A 479 13.17 -16.49 -18.01
CA LEU A 479 12.85 -16.99 -16.68
C LEU A 479 11.43 -17.55 -16.64
N GLY A 480 11.26 -18.73 -16.05
CA GLY A 480 9.95 -19.27 -15.74
C GLY A 480 9.31 -18.52 -14.57
N THR A 481 7.98 -18.47 -14.58
CA THR A 481 7.18 -18.05 -13.42
C THR A 481 6.64 -19.24 -12.65
N THR A 482 6.49 -19.11 -11.34
CA THR A 482 5.89 -20.10 -10.43
C THR A 482 4.51 -19.65 -9.99
N LEU A 483 3.49 -20.48 -10.18
CA LEU A 483 2.15 -20.26 -9.61
C LEU A 483 2.22 -20.37 -8.08
N GLU A 484 1.78 -19.33 -7.40
CA GLU A 484 1.87 -19.24 -5.93
C GLU A 484 0.83 -20.14 -5.24
N GLU A 485 1.29 -20.88 -4.24
CA GLU A 485 0.49 -21.75 -3.38
C GLU A 485 1.10 -21.74 -1.95
N PRO A 486 0.34 -22.06 -0.87
CA PRO A 486 -1.12 -22.25 -0.85
C PRO A 486 -1.87 -20.95 -1.24
N PRO A 487 -3.16 -21.01 -1.62
CA PRO A 487 -3.97 -22.22 -1.70
C PRO A 487 -3.53 -23.14 -2.84
N THR A 488 -3.76 -24.45 -2.68
CA THR A 488 -3.57 -25.39 -3.79
C THR A 488 -4.55 -25.06 -4.91
N GLN A 489 -4.05 -25.01 -6.15
CA GLN A 489 -4.83 -24.68 -7.34
C GLN A 489 -4.92 -25.91 -8.27
N PRO A 490 -5.75 -26.92 -7.92
CA PRO A 490 -5.76 -28.21 -8.62
C PRO A 490 -6.14 -28.09 -10.10
N ASN A 491 -6.93 -27.08 -10.44
CA ASN A 491 -7.32 -26.77 -11.80
C ASN A 491 -6.39 -25.74 -12.48
N GLY A 492 -5.20 -25.48 -11.93
CA GLY A 492 -4.34 -24.39 -12.36
C GLY A 492 -4.88 -23.04 -11.90
N GLY A 493 -4.17 -21.97 -12.22
CA GLY A 493 -4.60 -20.62 -11.84
C GLY A 493 -5.84 -20.14 -12.60
N GLY A 494 -6.32 -18.98 -12.20
CA GLY A 494 -7.39 -18.24 -12.85
C GLY A 494 -7.32 -16.77 -12.49
N PHE A 495 -8.47 -16.15 -12.21
CA PHE A 495 -8.50 -14.79 -11.67
C PHE A 495 -7.81 -14.71 -10.31
N ASN A 496 -7.14 -13.58 -10.03
CA ASN A 496 -6.47 -13.27 -8.77
C ASN A 496 -5.28 -14.17 -8.38
N SER A 497 -5.10 -15.30 -9.06
CA SER A 497 -3.89 -16.11 -9.00
C SER A 497 -2.66 -15.27 -9.32
N SER A 498 -1.53 -15.60 -8.70
CA SER A 498 -0.30 -14.88 -8.89
C SER A 498 0.87 -15.76 -9.30
N LEU A 499 1.75 -15.17 -10.08
CA LEU A 499 2.90 -15.82 -10.70
C LEU A 499 4.17 -15.11 -10.25
N SER A 500 4.99 -15.77 -9.44
CA SER A 500 6.26 -15.25 -8.93
C SER A 500 7.42 -15.53 -9.87
N VAL A 501 8.40 -14.62 -9.92
CA VAL A 501 9.71 -14.86 -10.54
C VAL A 501 10.72 -15.13 -9.42
N ASP A 502 10.86 -16.40 -9.03
CA ASP A 502 11.61 -16.80 -7.82
C ASP A 502 13.10 -16.44 -7.86
N THR A 503 13.62 -16.15 -9.05
CA THR A 503 15.01 -15.75 -9.26
C THR A 503 15.26 -14.26 -9.05
N VAL A 504 14.22 -13.43 -8.95
CA VAL A 504 14.35 -12.01 -8.58
C VAL A 504 14.26 -11.93 -7.06
N THR A 505 15.42 -11.73 -6.43
CA THR A 505 15.57 -11.70 -4.98
C THR A 505 16.46 -10.53 -4.56
N LEU A 506 16.64 -10.31 -3.26
CA LEU A 506 17.64 -9.37 -2.75
C LEU A 506 19.07 -9.71 -3.21
N ALA A 507 19.39 -10.99 -3.41
CA ALA A 507 20.70 -11.44 -3.86
C ALA A 507 20.88 -11.33 -5.38
N THR A 508 19.78 -11.29 -6.12
CA THR A 508 19.73 -11.24 -7.59
C THR A 508 18.69 -10.22 -8.04
N PRO A 509 18.87 -8.93 -7.71
CA PRO A 509 17.90 -7.90 -8.03
C PRO A 509 17.93 -7.51 -9.51
N ILE A 510 16.85 -6.89 -9.97
CA ILE A 510 16.84 -6.13 -11.22
C ILE A 510 17.26 -4.70 -10.89
N ALA A 511 18.47 -4.31 -11.30
CA ALA A 511 18.97 -2.95 -11.07
C ALA A 511 18.15 -1.89 -11.82
N PRO A 512 18.18 -0.60 -11.38
CA PRO A 512 17.62 0.50 -12.15
C PRO A 512 18.05 0.49 -13.61
N GLY A 513 17.10 0.58 -14.54
CA GLY A 513 17.31 0.51 -15.99
C GLY A 513 17.58 -0.89 -16.56
N ALA A 514 17.82 -1.90 -15.71
CA ALA A 514 18.04 -3.27 -16.15
C ALA A 514 16.72 -3.98 -16.49
N SER A 515 16.82 -5.15 -17.11
CA SER A 515 15.66 -5.95 -17.48
C SER A 515 15.86 -7.45 -17.29
N VAL A 516 14.75 -8.17 -17.14
CA VAL A 516 14.70 -9.63 -17.16
C VAL A 516 13.66 -10.09 -18.17
N ASN A 517 13.86 -11.26 -18.76
CA ASN A 517 12.88 -11.85 -19.66
C ASN A 517 12.08 -12.92 -18.92
N VAL A 518 10.76 -12.92 -19.06
CA VAL A 518 9.86 -13.85 -18.37
C VAL A 518 8.96 -14.58 -19.36
N ARG A 519 8.53 -15.78 -19.01
CA ARG A 519 7.53 -16.56 -19.74
C ARG A 519 6.35 -16.90 -18.85
N PHE A 520 5.15 -16.66 -19.37
CA PHE A 520 3.89 -17.14 -18.83
C PHE A 520 3.46 -18.37 -19.62
N VAL A 521 3.21 -19.49 -18.93
CA VAL A 521 2.64 -20.69 -19.56
C VAL A 521 1.17 -20.81 -19.16
N LEU A 522 0.30 -20.83 -20.16
CA LEU A 522 -1.14 -20.95 -19.99
C LEU A 522 -1.56 -22.31 -20.55
N GLY A 523 -2.02 -23.22 -19.69
CA GLY A 523 -2.69 -24.44 -20.10
C GLY A 523 -4.05 -24.13 -20.74
N ILE A 524 -4.41 -24.89 -21.78
CA ILE A 524 -5.64 -24.67 -22.53
C ILE A 524 -6.57 -25.86 -22.31
N GLN A 525 -7.72 -25.63 -21.71
CA GLN A 525 -8.77 -26.65 -21.54
C GLN A 525 -9.89 -26.56 -22.56
N GLN A 526 -10.09 -25.37 -23.11
CA GLN A 526 -11.01 -25.13 -24.20
C GLN A 526 -10.35 -24.14 -25.14
N THR A 527 -10.39 -24.42 -26.43
CA THR A 527 -9.90 -23.50 -27.45
C THR A 527 -10.93 -22.42 -27.73
N GLY A 528 -10.48 -21.20 -27.97
CA GLY A 528 -11.32 -20.08 -28.36
C GLY A 528 -10.55 -18.78 -28.39
N ASP A 529 -11.28 -17.68 -28.50
CA ASP A 529 -10.76 -16.34 -28.30
C ASP A 529 -10.32 -16.18 -26.85
N PHE A 530 -9.18 -15.54 -26.64
CA PHE A 530 -8.56 -15.46 -25.33
C PHE A 530 -8.14 -14.04 -24.96
N ARG A 531 -8.04 -13.81 -23.66
CA ARG A 531 -7.32 -12.68 -23.10
C ARG A 531 -6.59 -13.09 -21.83
N PHE A 532 -5.54 -12.35 -21.52
CA PHE A 532 -4.71 -12.57 -20.35
C PHE A 532 -4.02 -11.24 -20.01
N PHE A 533 -4.40 -10.66 -18.89
CA PHE A 533 -3.87 -9.42 -18.35
C PHE A 533 -3.38 -9.68 -16.94
N VAL A 534 -2.23 -9.08 -16.64
CA VAL A 534 -1.62 -9.14 -15.32
C VAL A 534 -1.26 -7.74 -14.86
N ASN A 535 -1.37 -7.51 -13.56
CA ASN A 535 -0.67 -6.43 -12.89
C ASN A 535 0.76 -6.89 -12.57
N ILE A 536 1.74 -6.04 -12.85
CA ILE A 536 3.12 -6.22 -12.44
C ILE A 536 3.24 -5.67 -11.03
N GLU A 537 3.61 -6.52 -10.08
CA GLU A 537 3.83 -6.14 -8.70
C GLU A 537 5.31 -6.29 -8.35
N ALA A 538 5.88 -5.27 -7.71
CA ALA A 538 7.30 -5.26 -7.38
C ALA A 538 7.54 -4.81 -5.93
N LEU A 539 8.55 -5.41 -5.29
CA LEU A 539 9.20 -4.81 -4.12
C LEU A 539 10.52 -4.20 -4.53
N THR A 540 10.75 -2.98 -4.08
CA THR A 540 12.02 -2.28 -4.23
C THR A 540 12.83 -2.32 -2.94
N ALA A 541 14.14 -2.27 -3.07
CA ALA A 541 15.05 -2.07 -1.95
C ALA A 541 16.15 -1.09 -2.35
N GLU A 542 16.60 -0.30 -1.38
CA GLU A 542 17.72 0.61 -1.56
C GLU A 542 18.98 -0.17 -1.95
N PRO A 543 19.78 0.29 -2.93
CA PRO A 543 21.07 -0.32 -3.20
C PRO A 543 21.91 -0.32 -1.92
N PRO A 544 22.65 -1.41 -1.63
CA PRO A 544 23.49 -1.45 -0.44
C PRO A 544 24.43 -0.25 -0.43
N PRO A 545 24.65 0.40 0.74
CA PRO A 545 25.55 1.54 0.82
C PRO A 545 26.95 1.13 0.31
N PRO A 546 27.67 2.04 -0.35
CA PRO A 546 29.03 1.76 -0.79
C PRO A 546 29.88 1.31 0.41
N PRO A 547 30.86 0.42 0.19
CA PRO A 547 31.77 0.03 1.27
C PRO A 547 32.38 1.31 1.88
N PRO A 548 32.53 1.37 3.22
CA PRO A 548 33.18 2.50 3.85
C PRO A 548 34.55 2.71 3.21
N ASP A 549 34.87 3.97 2.91
CA ASP A 549 36.19 4.33 2.38
C ASP A 549 37.27 3.66 3.24
N PRO A 550 38.34 3.13 2.63
CA PRO A 550 39.45 2.57 3.40
C PRO A 550 39.90 3.62 4.41
N GLU A 551 39.92 3.21 5.69
CA GLU A 551 40.36 4.04 6.80
C GLU A 551 41.70 4.71 6.40
N PRO A 552 41.83 6.05 6.53
CA PRO A 552 43.05 6.72 6.10
C PRO A 552 44.24 6.07 6.81
N GLU A 553 45.26 5.67 6.05
CA GLU A 553 46.48 5.10 6.61
C GLU A 553 46.95 5.98 7.77
N PRO A 554 47.32 5.39 8.92
CA PRO A 554 47.72 6.18 10.08
C PRO A 554 48.91 7.05 9.68
N GLU A 555 48.73 8.37 9.69
CA GLU A 555 49.82 9.32 9.50
C GLU A 555 50.97 8.93 10.43
N LEU A 556 52.13 8.65 9.82
CA LEU A 556 53.39 8.46 10.53
C LEU A 556 53.64 9.72 11.38
N ARG A 557 53.36 9.64 12.69
CA ARG A 557 53.74 10.69 13.63
C ARG A 557 55.24 10.98 13.45
N PRO A 558 55.64 12.25 13.27
CA PRO A 558 57.06 12.60 13.23
C PRO A 558 57.72 12.17 14.53
N SER A 559 58.83 11.46 14.40
CA SER A 559 59.64 10.95 15.52
C SER A 559 60.08 12.11 16.43
N LYS A 560 59.86 11.95 17.74
CA LYS A 560 60.38 12.88 18.75
C LYS A 560 61.91 12.99 18.61
N PRO A 561 62.50 14.20 18.62
CA PRO A 561 63.95 14.34 18.59
C PRO A 561 64.57 13.78 19.87
N VAL A 562 65.54 12.90 19.69
CA VAL A 562 66.39 12.36 20.76
C VAL A 562 67.23 13.50 21.32
N LYS A 563 67.12 13.77 22.63
CA LYS A 563 67.98 14.73 23.34
C LYS A 563 69.43 14.24 23.28
N GLY A 564 70.26 15.01 22.57
CA GLY A 564 71.70 14.80 22.48
C GLY A 564 72.40 14.90 23.83
N VAL A 565 73.30 13.96 24.04
CA VAL A 565 74.31 13.92 25.10
C VAL A 565 75.34 15.03 24.85
N LYS A 566 75.61 15.86 25.86
CA LYS A 566 76.70 16.85 25.84
C LYS A 566 78.07 16.15 25.90
N PRO A 567 79.04 16.49 25.03
CA PRO A 567 80.45 16.26 25.32
C PRO A 567 81.06 17.46 26.07
N VAL A 568 82.06 17.13 26.88
CA VAL A 568 82.86 18.01 27.74
C VAL A 568 83.81 18.88 26.92
N ARG A 569 83.77 20.19 27.13
CA ARG A 569 84.91 21.04 27.54
C ARG A 569 84.41 22.36 28.10
#